data_AF-A0A1N6VJW3-F1
#
_entry.id   AF-A0A1N6VJW3-F1
#
_cell.length_a   1.000
_cell.length_b   1.000
_cell.length_c   1.000
_cell.angle_alpha   90.00
_cell.angle_beta   90.00
_cell.angle_gamma   90.00
#
_symmetry.space_group_name_H-M   'P 1'
#
loop_
_entity.id
_entity.type
_entity.pdbx_description
1 polymer ?
#
loop_
_entity_poly.entity_id
_entity_poly.type
_entity_poly.pdbx_seq_one_letter_code
_entity_poly.pdbx_strand_id
1 'polypeptide(L)'
;MTLIKTMGAIALGTTMLVAGGAQAAINNGQQASQCFVIYKMAAAAPANAAHKNDIAKLGGLMSRTMQDAKVSKAQFDDWTGDLLTRIGSKDKPNKGVLEKEIQTCNAFAKQRYQHYSATAKK
;
A
#
# COMPACT_ATOMS: atom_id res chain seq x y z
N MET A 1 -2.98 44.96 50.55
CA MET A 1 -3.49 44.48 49.24
C MET A 1 -2.35 43.75 48.54
N THR A 2 -2.35 42.41 48.56
CA THR A 2 -1.40 41.61 47.78
C THR A 2 -2.17 40.41 47.24
N LEU A 3 -2.48 40.47 45.95
CA LEU A 3 -3.19 39.43 45.19
C LEU A 3 -2.17 38.40 44.71
N ILE A 4 -2.20 37.19 45.27
CA ILE A 4 -1.40 36.05 44.79
C ILE A 4 -2.19 35.40 43.64
N LYS A 5 -1.70 35.57 42.42
CA LYS A 5 -2.23 34.91 41.22
C LYS A 5 -1.62 33.50 41.08
N THR A 6 -2.50 32.51 41.17
CA THR A 6 -2.32 31.12 40.75
C THR A 6 -2.18 31.02 39.23
N MET A 7 -1.06 30.48 38.74
CA MET A 7 -0.89 29.80 37.45
C MET A 7 0.25 28.80 37.70
N GLY A 8 0.06 27.48 37.66
CA GLY A 8 -0.47 26.68 36.56
C GLY A 8 0.57 25.59 36.33
N ALA A 9 0.36 24.42 36.95
CA ALA A 9 1.33 23.33 36.97
C ALA A 9 1.38 22.59 35.63
N ILE A 10 2.58 22.60 35.03
CA ILE A 10 3.40 21.43 34.66
C ILE A 10 2.78 20.31 33.81
N ALA A 11 3.52 20.03 32.72
CA ALA A 11 3.67 18.77 32.00
C ALA A 11 2.54 18.31 31.08
N LEU A 12 2.42 18.97 29.94
CA LEU A 12 2.03 18.27 28.71
C LEU A 12 3.24 17.45 28.24
N GLY A 13 3.21 16.16 28.57
CA GLY A 13 4.18 15.17 28.10
C GLY A 13 4.33 15.26 26.59
N THR A 14 5.51 15.67 26.15
CA THR A 14 5.90 15.59 24.74
C THR A 14 6.08 14.11 24.43
N THR A 15 5.13 13.59 23.66
CA THR A 15 5.15 12.25 23.08
C THR A 15 6.50 12.00 22.42
N MET A 16 7.10 10.86 22.77
CA MET A 16 8.33 10.35 22.17
C MET A 16 8.20 10.38 20.65
N LEU A 17 8.98 11.22 19.98
CA LEU A 17 9.26 11.06 18.55
C LEU A 17 10.03 9.74 18.41
N VAL A 18 9.30 8.69 18.04
CA VAL A 18 9.92 7.48 17.49
C VAL A 18 10.59 7.91 16.19
N ALA A 19 11.89 8.14 16.25
CA ALA A 19 12.78 8.21 15.10
C ALA A 19 12.84 6.81 14.45
N GLY A 20 11.78 6.43 13.76
CA GLY A 20 11.83 5.38 12.76
C GLY A 20 12.48 6.00 11.52
N GLY A 21 13.59 5.42 11.07
CA GLY A 21 14.25 5.85 9.84
C GLY A 21 13.23 6.04 8.72
N ALA A 22 13.27 7.19 8.06
CA ALA A 22 12.39 7.52 6.95
C ALA A 22 12.66 6.55 5.80
N GLN A 23 11.96 5.42 5.78
CA GLN A 23 11.84 4.61 4.60
C GLN A 23 11.10 5.47 3.58
N ALA A 24 11.77 5.83 2.49
CA ALA A 24 11.19 6.70 1.46
C ALA A 24 9.79 6.17 1.12
N ALA A 25 8.77 7.01 1.35
CA ALA A 25 7.39 6.60 1.18
C ALA A 25 7.20 6.14 -0.27
N ILE A 26 6.83 4.87 -0.45
CA ILE A 26 6.51 4.30 -1.76
C ILE A 26 5.39 5.13 -2.37
N ASN A 27 5.60 5.62 -3.60
CA ASN A 27 4.58 6.43 -4.28
C ASN A 27 3.41 5.54 -4.77
N ASN A 28 2.26 6.15 -5.02
CA ASN A 28 1.04 5.44 -5.44
C ASN A 28 1.24 4.60 -6.71
N GLY A 29 2.06 5.08 -7.66
CA GLY A 29 2.36 4.35 -8.88
C GLY A 29 3.12 3.06 -8.59
N GLN A 30 4.18 3.15 -7.79
CA GLN A 30 4.99 2.02 -7.37
C GLN A 30 4.18 1.00 -6.58
N GLN A 31 3.40 1.42 -5.58
CA GLN A 31 2.55 0.52 -4.81
C GLN A 31 1.51 -0.17 -5.72
N ALA A 32 0.89 0.58 -6.64
CA ALA A 32 -0.09 0.02 -7.57
C ALA A 32 0.54 -1.00 -8.53
N SER A 33 1.75 -0.74 -9.05
CA SER A 33 2.46 -1.68 -9.92
C SER A 33 2.76 -3.00 -9.22
N GLN A 34 3.25 -2.93 -7.98
CA GLN A 34 3.56 -4.12 -7.18
C GLN A 34 2.29 -4.90 -6.85
N CYS A 35 1.23 -4.23 -6.42
CA CYS A 35 -0.05 -4.87 -6.12
C CYS A 35 -0.73 -5.46 -7.33
N PHE A 36 -0.60 -4.83 -8.50
CA PHE A 36 -1.11 -5.39 -9.75
C PHE A 36 -0.49 -6.77 -10.04
N VAL A 37 0.83 -6.91 -9.88
CA VAL A 37 1.52 -8.20 -10.07
C VAL A 37 1.06 -9.24 -9.05
N ILE A 38 0.93 -8.86 -7.78
CA ILE A 38 0.44 -9.77 -6.73
C ILE A 38 -0.97 -10.25 -7.03
N TYR A 39 -1.88 -9.35 -7.42
CA TYR A 39 -3.24 -9.75 -7.78
C TYR A 39 -3.27 -10.60 -9.06
N LYS A 40 -2.41 -10.34 -10.03
CA LYS A 40 -2.28 -11.20 -11.22
C LYS A 40 -1.81 -12.61 -10.86
N MET A 41 -0.81 -12.72 -9.97
CA MET A 41 -0.36 -14.01 -9.44
C MET A 41 -1.47 -14.72 -8.64
N ALA A 42 -2.19 -13.98 -7.80
CA ALA A 42 -3.30 -14.51 -7.02
C ALA A 42 -4.44 -15.01 -7.92
N ALA A 43 -4.77 -14.30 -9.01
CA ALA A 43 -5.79 -14.71 -9.97
C ALA A 43 -5.41 -15.95 -10.79
N ALA A 44 -4.10 -16.22 -10.92
CA ALA A 44 -3.57 -17.42 -11.57
C ALA A 44 -3.49 -18.63 -10.62
N ALA A 45 -3.57 -18.41 -9.30
CA ALA A 45 -3.49 -19.49 -8.32
C ALA A 45 -4.80 -20.29 -8.27
N PRO A 46 -4.75 -21.64 -8.40
CA PRO A 46 -5.96 -22.48 -8.37
C PRO A 46 -6.77 -22.34 -7.08
N ALA A 47 -6.09 -22.12 -5.95
CA ALA A 47 -6.71 -21.90 -4.65
C ALA A 47 -7.67 -20.70 -4.62
N ASN A 48 -7.50 -19.74 -5.54
CA ASN A 48 -8.31 -18.53 -5.62
C ASN A 48 -9.32 -18.57 -6.77
N ALA A 49 -9.55 -19.72 -7.41
CA ALA A 49 -10.42 -19.82 -8.58
C ALA A 49 -11.83 -19.26 -8.33
N ALA A 50 -12.40 -19.49 -7.14
CA ALA A 50 -13.71 -18.97 -6.73
C ALA A 50 -13.75 -17.43 -6.62
N HIS A 51 -12.60 -16.78 -6.42
CA HIS A 51 -12.47 -15.33 -6.23
C HIS A 51 -11.81 -14.63 -7.42
N LYS A 52 -11.59 -15.33 -8.54
CA LYS A 52 -10.86 -14.82 -9.70
C LYS A 52 -11.41 -13.49 -10.21
N ASN A 53 -12.73 -13.34 -10.24
CA ASN A 53 -13.39 -12.12 -10.70
C ASN A 53 -13.15 -10.93 -9.77
N ASP A 54 -13.16 -11.15 -8.45
CA ASP A 54 -12.93 -10.08 -7.49
C ASP A 54 -11.45 -9.67 -7.46
N ILE A 55 -10.54 -10.64 -7.59
CA ILE A 55 -9.11 -10.36 -7.74
C ILE A 55 -8.85 -9.58 -9.04
N ALA A 56 -9.54 -9.91 -10.14
CA ALA A 56 -9.44 -9.15 -11.37
C ALA A 56 -9.92 -7.70 -11.21
N LYS A 57 -10.98 -7.44 -10.43
CA LYS A 57 -11.42 -6.07 -10.09
C LYS A 57 -10.36 -5.32 -9.29
N LEU A 58 -9.71 -5.97 -8.32
CA LEU A 58 -8.58 -5.39 -7.58
C LEU A 58 -7.41 -5.05 -8.52
N GLY A 59 -7.09 -5.94 -9.46
CA GLY A 59 -6.13 -5.67 -10.53
C GLY A 59 -6.52 -4.46 -11.40
N GLY A 60 -7.80 -4.34 -11.77
CA GLY A 60 -8.32 -3.19 -12.51
C GLY A 60 -8.18 -1.87 -11.73
N LEU A 61 -8.44 -1.88 -10.42
CA LEU A 61 -8.24 -0.73 -9.54
C LEU A 61 -6.77 -0.29 -9.49
N MET A 62 -5.84 -1.23 -9.43
CA MET A 62 -4.40 -0.93 -9.48
C MET A 62 -4.00 -0.39 -10.84
N SER A 63 -4.50 -0.96 -11.92
CA SER A 63 -4.28 -0.48 -13.29
C SER A 63 -4.70 0.99 -13.45
N ARG A 64 -5.91 1.35 -12.97
CA ARG A 64 -6.36 2.75 -12.95
C ARG A 64 -5.44 3.65 -12.13
N THR A 65 -5.01 3.17 -10.96
CA THR A 65 -4.10 3.95 -10.11
C THR A 65 -2.74 4.20 -10.78
N MET A 66 -2.22 3.23 -11.53
CA MET A 66 -1.01 3.42 -12.33
C MET A 66 -1.21 4.43 -13.47
N GLN A 67 -2.38 4.42 -14.13
CA GLN A 67 -2.71 5.40 -15.17
C GLN A 67 -2.75 6.82 -14.61
N ASP A 68 -3.39 7.04 -13.47
CA ASP A 68 -3.46 8.35 -12.82
C ASP A 68 -2.07 8.84 -12.37
N ALA A 69 -1.23 7.93 -11.91
CA ALA A 69 0.16 8.20 -11.54
C ALA A 69 1.11 8.29 -12.75
N LYS A 70 0.61 8.11 -13.97
CA LYS A 70 1.36 8.14 -15.24
C LYS A 70 2.59 7.20 -15.22
N VAL A 71 2.40 6.00 -14.68
CA VAL A 71 3.48 5.00 -14.60
C VAL A 71 3.90 4.58 -16.01
N SER A 72 5.17 4.80 -16.33
CA SER A 72 5.78 4.32 -17.56
C SER A 72 6.06 2.82 -17.50
N LYS A 73 6.24 2.19 -18.67
CA LYS A 73 6.65 0.78 -18.73
C LYS A 73 7.97 0.53 -17.99
N ALA A 74 8.95 1.41 -18.16
CA ALA A 74 10.26 1.27 -17.51
C ALA A 74 10.13 1.27 -15.98
N GLN A 75 9.33 2.19 -15.42
CA GLN A 75 9.07 2.22 -13.97
C GLN A 75 8.32 0.98 -13.50
N PHE A 76 7.32 0.54 -14.25
CA PHE A 76 6.59 -0.68 -13.93
C PHE A 76 7.53 -1.89 -13.87
N ASP A 77 8.37 -2.07 -14.90
CA ASP A 77 9.29 -3.19 -15.00
C ASP A 77 10.32 -3.17 -13.86
N ASP A 78 10.90 -2.00 -13.56
CA ASP A 78 11.85 -1.79 -12.47
C ASP A 78 11.22 -2.15 -11.10
N TRP A 79 10.09 -1.51 -10.77
CA TRP A 79 9.45 -1.70 -9.47
C TRP A 79 8.89 -3.10 -9.25
N THR A 80 8.47 -3.78 -10.32
CA THR A 80 7.98 -5.15 -10.25
C THR A 80 9.11 -6.17 -10.26
N GLY A 81 10.23 -5.88 -10.93
CA GLY A 81 11.46 -6.64 -10.81
C GLY A 81 11.99 -6.66 -9.38
N ASP A 82 12.02 -5.49 -8.73
CA ASP A 82 12.37 -5.37 -7.30
C ASP A 82 11.43 -6.19 -6.42
N LEU A 83 10.13 -6.13 -6.67
CA LEU A 83 9.15 -6.93 -5.94
C LEU A 83 9.44 -8.43 -6.10
N LEU A 84 9.59 -8.91 -7.33
CA LEU A 84 9.83 -10.32 -7.63
C LEU A 84 11.11 -10.83 -6.97
N THR A 85 12.14 -9.97 -6.89
CA THR A 85 13.37 -10.27 -6.14
C THR A 85 13.10 -10.48 -4.65
N ARG A 86 12.20 -9.68 -4.04
CA ARG A 86 11.85 -9.81 -2.62
C ARG A 86 10.92 -10.99 -2.32
N ILE A 87 9.87 -11.18 -3.12
CA ILE A 87 8.86 -12.23 -2.90
C ILE A 87 9.34 -13.61 -3.38
N GLY A 88 10.43 -13.67 -4.14
CA GLY A 88 10.97 -14.91 -4.69
C GLY A 88 10.24 -15.38 -5.95
N SER A 89 10.59 -16.59 -6.38
CA SER A 89 10.02 -17.21 -7.59
C SER A 89 8.73 -17.96 -7.30
N LYS A 90 7.97 -18.30 -8.35
CA LYS A 90 6.77 -19.14 -8.22
C LYS A 90 7.04 -20.49 -7.56
N ASP A 91 8.23 -21.06 -7.76
CA ASP A 91 8.61 -22.39 -7.29
C ASP A 91 9.17 -22.35 -5.87
N LYS A 92 9.72 -21.20 -5.46
CA LYS A 92 10.26 -20.94 -4.12
C LYS A 92 9.87 -19.54 -3.64
N PRO A 93 8.60 -19.30 -3.29
CA PRO A 93 8.17 -18.01 -2.80
C PRO A 93 8.67 -17.78 -1.38
N ASN A 94 9.14 -16.57 -1.11
CA ASN A 94 9.34 -16.08 0.25
C ASN A 94 7.96 -15.78 0.87
N LYS A 95 7.33 -16.81 1.44
CA LYS A 95 5.94 -16.76 1.93
C LYS A 95 5.70 -15.62 2.93
N GLY A 96 6.64 -15.37 3.84
CA GLY A 96 6.50 -14.32 4.85
C GLY A 96 6.54 -12.90 4.25
N VAL A 97 7.36 -12.68 3.23
CA VAL A 97 7.36 -11.41 2.49
C VAL A 97 6.12 -11.28 1.63
N LEU A 98 5.75 -12.34 0.90
CA LEU A 98 4.56 -12.35 0.05
C LEU A 98 3.29 -12.06 0.85
N GLU A 99 3.11 -12.65 2.03
CA GLU A 99 1.95 -12.40 2.88
C GLU A 99 1.88 -10.94 3.35
N LYS A 100 3.02 -10.35 3.75
CA LYS A 100 3.10 -8.93 4.09
C LYS A 100 2.73 -8.04 2.91
N GLU A 101 3.26 -8.32 1.73
CA GLU A 101 2.97 -7.56 0.51
C GLU A 101 1.47 -7.67 0.14
N ILE A 102 0.84 -8.85 0.30
CA ILE A 102 -0.61 -9.03 0.11
C ILE A 102 -1.40 -8.14 1.09
N GLN A 103 -1.04 -8.10 2.37
CA GLN A 103 -1.71 -7.26 3.36
C GLN A 103 -1.58 -5.77 3.02
N THR A 104 -0.38 -5.32 2.66
CA THR A 104 -0.13 -3.96 2.18
C THR A 104 -0.99 -3.63 0.97
N CYS A 105 -1.09 -4.54 0.02
CA CYS A 105 -1.90 -4.36 -1.19
C CYS A 105 -3.38 -4.27 -0.90
N ASN A 106 -3.91 -5.09 0.01
CA ASN A 106 -5.33 -5.03 0.38
C ASN A 106 -5.67 -3.73 1.11
N ALA A 107 -4.78 -3.24 1.99
CA ALA A 107 -4.94 -1.93 2.62
C ALA A 107 -4.91 -0.80 1.60
N PHE A 108 -3.95 -0.81 0.67
CA PHE A 108 -3.83 0.17 -0.39
C PHE A 108 -5.04 0.14 -1.35
N ALA A 109 -5.50 -1.05 -1.75
CA ALA A 109 -6.69 -1.22 -2.58
C ALA A 109 -7.93 -0.61 -1.91
N LYS A 110 -8.10 -0.81 -0.61
CA LYS A 110 -9.20 -0.17 0.14
C LYS A 110 -9.11 1.35 0.07
N GLN A 111 -7.93 1.93 0.26
CA GLN A 111 -7.71 3.38 0.16
C GLN A 111 -8.02 3.91 -1.25
N ARG A 112 -7.56 3.23 -2.30
CA ARG A 112 -7.81 3.63 -3.70
C ARG A 112 -9.28 3.49 -4.08
N TYR A 113 -9.95 2.42 -3.63
CA TYR A 113 -11.38 2.26 -3.82
C TYR A 113 -12.16 3.43 -3.20
N GLN A 114 -11.88 3.75 -1.93
CA GLN A 114 -12.49 4.90 -1.25
C GLN A 114 -12.25 6.22 -1.98
N HIS A 115 -11.02 6.45 -2.46
CA HIS A 115 -10.68 7.63 -3.25
C HIS A 115 -11.55 7.74 -4.52
N TYR A 116 -11.62 6.68 -5.33
CA TYR A 116 -12.39 6.72 -6.57
C TYR A 116 -13.90 6.76 -6.36
N SER A 117 -14.41 6.07 -5.34
CA SER A 117 -15.82 6.13 -4.97
C SER A 117 -16.22 7.52 -4.47
N ALA A 118 -15.34 8.23 -3.78
CA ALA A 118 -15.59 9.61 -3.35
C ALA A 118 -15.55 10.60 -4.52
N THR A 119 -14.66 10.40 -5.50
CA THR A 119 -14.59 11.24 -6.70
C THR A 119 -15.72 11.00 -7.69
N ALA A 120 -16.31 9.80 -7.72
CA ALA A 120 -17.43 9.49 -8.62
C ALA A 120 -18.79 10.06 -8.16
N LYS A 121 -18.86 10.58 -6.93
CA LYS A 121 -20.07 11.21 -6.35
C LYS A 121 -20.05 12.73 -6.48
N LYS A 122 -19.05 13.30 -7.15
CA LYS A 122 -18.96 14.72 -7.50
C LYS A 122 -19.18 14.87 -8.99
#